data_AF-A0A8H6VIL9-F1
#
_entry.id   AF-A0A8H6VIL9-F1
#
_cell.length_a   1.000
_cell.length_b   1.000
_cell.length_c   1.000
_cell.angle_alpha   90.00
_cell.angle_beta   90.00
_cell.angle_gamma   90.00
#
_symmetry.space_group_name_H-M   'P 1'
#
loop_
_entity.id
_entity.type
_entity.pdbx_description
1 polymer ?
#
loop_
_entity_poly.entity_id
_entity_poly.type
_entity_poly.pdbx_seq_one_letter_code
_entity_poly.pdbx_strand_id
1 'polypeptide(L)'
;MSTQARARSLYRRLLRELPARSPSMLANPSPMQKHIRSDFANATDSASLQHQSSKPADRRLDEAEQYVQYLASQRVYTTLLERYNPGMNMTEEDRVRLTARRVGMDLPIDLMRGSIGKSQK
;
A
#
# COMPACT_ATOMS: atom_id res chain seq x y z
N MET A 1 4.86 21.53 -24.59
CA MET A 1 3.65 20.76 -24.19
C MET A 1 2.69 21.71 -23.51
N SER A 2 1.38 21.66 -23.78
CA SER A 2 0.44 22.55 -23.07
C SER A 2 0.40 22.18 -21.58
N THR A 3 0.40 23.19 -20.71
CA THR A 3 0.35 23.02 -19.25
C THR A 3 -0.84 22.18 -18.81
N GLN A 4 -1.97 22.33 -19.51
CA GLN A 4 -3.19 21.55 -19.28
C GLN A 4 -3.03 20.06 -19.64
N ALA A 5 -2.28 19.73 -20.69
CA ALA A 5 -1.98 18.33 -21.04
C ALA A 5 -1.06 17.68 -19.99
N ARG A 6 -0.04 18.42 -19.52
CA ARG A 6 0.84 17.99 -18.43
C ARG A 6 0.04 17.73 -17.16
N ALA A 7 -0.81 18.67 -16.74
CA ALA A 7 -1.68 18.52 -15.57
C ALA A 7 -2.57 17.27 -15.63
N ARG A 8 -3.22 17.01 -16.78
CA ARG A 8 -4.07 15.82 -16.98
C ARG A 8 -3.28 14.51 -16.90
N SER A 9 -2.07 14.48 -17.45
CA SER A 9 -1.20 13.29 -17.37
C SER A 9 -0.76 12.99 -15.93
N LEU A 10 -0.37 14.02 -15.17
CA LEU A 10 0.03 13.89 -13.77
C LEU A 10 -1.13 13.44 -12.89
N TYR A 11 -2.32 14.03 -13.07
CA TYR A 11 -3.54 13.60 -12.39
C TYR A 11 -3.82 12.10 -12.59
N ARG A 12 -3.74 11.60 -13.83
CA ARG A 12 -3.97 10.17 -14.12
C ARG A 12 -2.90 9.27 -13.51
N ARG A 13 -1.64 9.70 -13.48
CA ARG A 13 -0.55 8.96 -12.82
C ARG A 13 -0.79 8.89 -11.31
N LEU A 14 -1.07 10.04 -10.68
CA LEU A 14 -1.34 10.13 -9.24
C LEU A 14 -2.51 9.22 -8.82
N LEU A 15 -3.59 9.18 -9.60
CA LEU A 15 -4.72 8.28 -9.31
C LEU A 15 -4.41 6.79 -9.47
N ARG A 16 -3.37 6.42 -10.22
CA ARG A 16 -2.95 5.03 -10.44
C ARG A 16 -1.92 4.56 -9.40
N GLU A 17 -1.13 5.47 -8.84
CA GLU A 17 -0.16 5.15 -7.80
C GLU A 17 -0.80 5.01 -6.40
N LEU A 18 -2.01 5.53 -6.20
CA LEU A 18 -2.75 5.35 -4.95
C LEU A 18 -3.08 3.86 -4.72
N PRO A 19 -2.87 3.33 -3.50
CA PRO A 19 -3.18 1.94 -3.18
C PRO A 19 -4.63 1.57 -3.53
N ALA A 20 -4.77 0.62 -4.44
CA ALA A 20 -6.04 0.05 -4.86
C ALA A 20 -6.62 -0.82 -3.74
N ARG A 21 -7.91 -0.66 -3.41
CA ARG A 21 -8.61 -1.59 -2.51
C ARG A 21 -9.17 -2.76 -3.32
N SER A 22 -8.75 -3.99 -2.99
CA SER A 22 -9.47 -5.20 -3.38
C SER A 22 -10.79 -5.30 -2.60
N PRO A 23 -11.90 -5.80 -3.19
CA PRO A 23 -11.98 -6.54 -4.45
C PRO A 23 -12.27 -5.70 -5.71
N SER A 24 -12.53 -4.39 -5.65
CA SER A 24 -12.78 -3.59 -6.86
C SER A 24 -12.53 -2.09 -6.70
N MET A 25 -11.59 -1.55 -7.50
CA MET A 25 -11.30 -0.12 -7.62
C MET A 25 -12.44 0.70 -8.24
N LEU A 26 -13.23 0.10 -9.15
CA LEU A 26 -14.30 0.83 -9.84
C LEU A 26 -15.59 0.88 -9.00
N ALA A 27 -15.85 -0.16 -8.21
CA ALA A 27 -17.05 -0.22 -7.39
C ALA A 27 -16.94 0.63 -6.12
N ASN A 28 -15.75 0.64 -5.47
CA ASN A 28 -15.54 1.32 -4.19
C ASN A 28 -14.25 2.16 -4.19
N PRO A 29 -14.24 3.34 -4.84
CA PRO A 29 -13.09 4.23 -4.81
C PRO A 29 -12.81 4.70 -3.37
N SER A 30 -11.53 4.81 -3.01
CA SER A 30 -11.14 5.21 -1.66
C SER A 30 -11.61 6.63 -1.34
N PRO A 31 -11.86 6.97 -0.06
CA PRO A 31 -12.22 8.34 0.33
C PRO A 31 -11.21 9.38 -0.17
N MET A 32 -9.92 9.05 -0.14
CA MET A 32 -8.86 9.90 -0.69
C MET A 32 -8.98 10.06 -2.21
N GLN A 33 -9.25 8.98 -2.95
CA GLN A 33 -9.44 9.07 -4.40
C GLN A 33 -10.67 9.93 -4.76
N LYS A 34 -11.75 9.84 -3.98
CA LYS A 34 -12.93 10.71 -4.13
C LYS A 34 -12.57 12.17 -3.84
N HIS A 35 -11.86 12.44 -2.75
CA HIS A 35 -11.42 13.78 -2.37
C HIS A 35 -10.54 14.43 -3.45
N ILE A 36 -9.54 13.70 -3.96
CA ILE A 36 -8.68 14.19 -5.03
C ILE A 36 -9.52 14.47 -6.29
N ARG A 37 -10.46 13.59 -6.65
CA ARG A 37 -11.35 13.84 -7.80
C ARG A 37 -12.21 15.10 -7.60
N SER A 38 -12.76 15.32 -6.40
CA SER A 38 -13.56 16.53 -6.12
C SER A 38 -12.71 17.79 -6.14
N ASP A 39 -11.48 17.74 -5.61
CA ASP A 39 -10.56 18.88 -5.61
C ASP A 39 -10.25 19.36 -7.04
N PHE A 40 -10.03 18.41 -7.96
CA PHE A 40 -9.75 18.72 -9.37
C PHE A 40 -11.00 19.09 -10.18
N ALA A 41 -12.19 18.59 -9.83
CA ALA A 41 -13.42 18.81 -10.59
C ALA A 41 -14.17 20.08 -10.17
N ASN A 42 -14.30 20.32 -8.86
CA ASN A 42 -15.20 21.33 -8.31
C ASN A 42 -14.47 22.55 -7.72
N ALA A 43 -13.12 22.57 -7.74
CA ALA A 43 -12.30 23.62 -7.13
C ALA A 43 -12.91 24.07 -5.79
N THR A 44 -13.11 23.11 -4.88
CA THR A 44 -13.74 23.37 -3.59
C THR A 44 -12.94 24.41 -2.81
N ASP A 45 -13.62 25.34 -2.14
CA ASP A 45 -13.01 26.34 -1.24
C ASP A 45 -12.48 25.66 0.03
N SER A 46 -11.42 24.87 -0.13
CA SER A 46 -10.66 24.31 0.97
C SER A 46 -9.46 25.21 1.23
N ALA A 47 -9.14 25.48 2.50
CA ALA A 47 -7.99 26.30 2.87
C ALA A 47 -6.66 25.81 2.24
N SER A 48 -6.52 24.49 2.08
CA SER A 48 -5.39 23.86 1.39
C SER A 48 -5.34 24.20 -0.11
N LEU A 49 -6.48 24.21 -0.79
CA LEU A 49 -6.60 24.57 -2.21
C LEU A 49 -6.38 26.06 -2.42
N GLN A 50 -6.83 26.92 -1.51
CA GLN A 50 -6.50 28.36 -1.51
C GLN A 50 -4.99 28.60 -1.38
N HIS A 51 -4.32 27.85 -0.49
CA HIS A 51 -2.88 27.95 -0.37
C HIS A 51 -2.17 27.50 -1.66
N GLN A 52 -2.63 26.43 -2.30
CA GLN A 52 -2.07 25.98 -3.57
C GLN A 52 -2.39 26.92 -4.73
N SER A 53 -3.57 27.56 -4.77
CA SER A 53 -3.92 28.52 -5.82
C SER A 53 -3.07 29.79 -5.77
N SER A 54 -2.52 30.15 -4.59
CA SER A 54 -1.57 31.25 -4.44
C SER A 54 -0.21 30.98 -5.12
N LYS A 55 0.13 29.71 -5.38
CA LYS A 55 1.40 29.33 -6.02
C LYS A 55 1.29 29.39 -7.55
N PRO A 56 2.40 29.72 -8.26
CA PRO A 56 2.41 29.69 -9.71
C PRO A 56 2.11 28.27 -10.22
N ALA A 57 1.46 28.18 -11.39
CA ALA A 57 1.01 26.92 -11.96
C ALA A 57 2.16 25.92 -12.17
N ASP A 58 3.33 26.39 -12.59
CA ASP A 58 4.49 25.52 -12.84
C ASP A 58 5.01 24.86 -11.55
N ARG A 59 5.10 25.62 -10.44
CA ARG A 59 5.49 25.04 -9.15
C ARG A 59 4.52 23.98 -8.67
N ARG A 60 3.21 24.18 -8.87
CA ARG A 60 2.21 23.16 -8.53
C ARG A 60 2.39 21.87 -9.32
N LEU A 61 2.76 21.98 -10.60
CA LEU A 61 3.01 20.82 -11.46
C LEU A 61 4.26 20.08 -11.03
N ASP A 62 5.33 20.80 -10.68
CA ASP A 62 6.58 20.20 -10.21
C ASP A 62 6.40 19.53 -8.84
N GLU A 63 5.66 20.16 -7.91
CA GLU A 63 5.26 19.53 -6.65
C GLU A 63 4.47 18.23 -6.89
N ALA A 64 3.48 18.27 -7.79
CA ALA A 64 2.69 17.07 -8.13
C ALA A 64 3.55 15.94 -8.72
N GLU A 65 4.56 16.29 -9.50
CA GLU A 65 5.52 15.32 -10.06
C GLU A 65 6.38 14.68 -8.95
N GLN A 66 6.86 15.47 -7.99
CA GLN A 66 7.57 14.97 -6.81
C GLN A 66 6.69 14.02 -5.98
N TYR A 67 5.42 14.37 -5.79
CA TYR A 67 4.47 13.50 -5.09
C TYR A 67 4.24 12.17 -5.81
N VAL A 68 4.09 12.18 -7.13
CA VAL A 68 3.96 10.94 -7.91
C VAL A 68 5.21 10.07 -7.74
N GLN A 69 6.40 10.66 -7.78
CA GLN A 69 7.65 9.94 -7.57
C GLN A 69 7.75 9.32 -6.18
N TYR A 70 7.32 10.06 -5.15
CA TYR A 70 7.26 9.58 -3.77
C TYR A 70 6.28 8.40 -3.60
N LEU A 71 5.10 8.44 -4.22
CA LEU A 71 4.15 7.34 -4.13
C LEU A 71 4.70 6.07 -4.82
N ALA A 72 5.35 6.23 -5.97
CA ALA A 72 6.00 5.12 -6.66
C ALA A 72 7.12 4.51 -5.82
N SER A 73 7.97 5.33 -5.19
CA SER A 73 9.03 4.83 -4.31
C SER A 73 8.48 4.18 -3.04
N GLN A 74 7.38 4.70 -2.47
CA GLN A 74 6.72 4.13 -1.31
C GLN A 74 6.21 2.71 -1.59
N ARG A 75 5.65 2.46 -2.78
CA ARG A 75 5.20 1.12 -3.19
C ARG A 75 6.38 0.14 -3.34
N VAL A 76 7.49 0.60 -3.90
CA VAL A 76 8.71 -0.22 -3.99
C VAL A 76 9.27 -0.50 -2.59
N TYR A 77 9.26 0.50 -1.72
CA TYR A 77 9.68 0.35 -0.33
C TYR A 77 8.83 -0.69 0.41
N THR A 78 7.50 -0.62 0.33
CA THR A 78 6.62 -1.60 1.00
C THR A 78 6.86 -3.02 0.48
N THR A 79 7.05 -3.18 -0.84
CA THR A 79 7.33 -4.51 -1.41
C THR A 79 8.71 -5.06 -1.02
N LEU A 80 9.73 -4.21 -0.91
CA LEU A 80 11.03 -4.62 -0.39
C LEU A 80 10.94 -5.01 1.08
N LEU A 81 10.18 -4.25 1.86
CA LEU A 81 9.98 -4.48 3.29
C LEU A 81 9.32 -5.84 3.54
N GLU A 82 8.26 -6.16 2.81
CA GLU A 82 7.58 -7.45 2.89
C GLU A 82 8.48 -8.63 2.48
N ARG A 83 9.33 -8.44 1.46
CA ARG A 83 10.21 -9.49 0.94
C ARG A 83 11.36 -9.82 1.90
N TYR A 84 11.99 -8.78 2.44
CA TYR A 84 13.21 -8.94 3.24
C TYR A 84 12.92 -8.99 4.75
N ASN A 85 11.70 -8.64 5.18
CA ASN A 85 11.28 -8.78 6.57
C ASN A 85 9.96 -9.57 6.70
N PRO A 86 9.96 -10.88 6.38
CA PRO A 86 8.77 -11.72 6.45
C PRO A 86 8.23 -11.88 7.89
N GLY A 87 9.06 -11.60 8.91
CA GLY A 87 8.67 -11.64 10.32
C GLY A 87 8.12 -10.32 10.87
N MET A 88 8.01 -9.26 10.05
CA MET A 88 7.59 -7.93 10.51
C MET A 88 6.20 -7.93 11.16
N ASN A 89 5.28 -8.72 10.60
CA ASN A 89 3.90 -8.80 11.08
C ASN A 89 3.69 -9.94 12.09
N MET A 90 4.74 -10.66 12.50
CA MET A 90 4.64 -11.74 13.47
C MET A 90 4.79 -11.21 14.90
N THR A 91 3.81 -11.49 15.74
CA THR A 91 3.93 -11.22 17.18
C THR A 91 4.95 -12.17 17.80
N GLU A 92 5.42 -11.84 19.01
CA GLU A 92 6.37 -12.71 19.72
C GLU A 92 5.76 -14.10 20.01
N GLU A 93 4.46 -14.17 20.30
CA GLU A 93 3.76 -15.43 20.52
C GLU A 93 3.79 -16.32 19.27
N ASP A 94 3.59 -15.74 18.08
CA ASP A 94 3.65 -16.48 16.82
C ASP A 94 5.06 -16.98 16.51
N ARG A 95 6.10 -16.19 16.85
CA ARG A 95 7.50 -16.62 16.73
C ARG A 95 7.84 -17.77 17.67
N VAL A 96 7.40 -17.69 18.93
CA VAL A 96 7.60 -18.77 19.92
C VAL A 96 6.91 -20.05 19.44
N ARG A 97 5.67 -19.97 18.96
CA ARG A 97 4.93 -21.12 18.43
C ARG A 97 5.61 -21.75 17.21
N LEU A 98 6.07 -20.96 16.25
CA LEU A 98 6.78 -21.50 15.07
C LEU A 98 8.14 -22.11 15.43
N THR A 99 8.83 -21.54 16.41
CA THR A 99 10.07 -22.11 16.95
C THR A 99 9.80 -23.42 17.68
N ALA A 100 8.76 -23.47 18.52
CA ALA A 100 8.31 -24.68 19.22
C ALA A 100 7.94 -25.80 18.25
N ARG A 101 7.27 -25.49 17.13
CA ARG A 101 7.00 -26.43 16.03
C ARG A 101 8.28 -26.93 15.37
N ARG A 102 9.27 -26.05 15.16
CA ARG A 102 10.55 -26.41 14.54
C ARG A 102 11.41 -27.32 15.43
N VAL A 103 11.39 -27.12 16.74
CA VAL A 103 12.15 -27.95 17.71
C VAL A 103 11.40 -29.19 18.18
N GLY A 104 10.16 -29.38 17.75
CA GLY A 104 9.34 -30.54 18.11
C GLY A 104 8.66 -30.47 19.47
N MET A 105 8.63 -29.29 20.10
CA MET A 105 7.94 -29.05 21.38
C MET A 105 6.44 -28.84 21.21
N ASP A 106 5.99 -28.40 20.02
CA ASP A 106 4.57 -28.22 19.64
C ASP A 106 4.27 -28.89 18.28
N LEU A 107 4.36 -30.22 18.23
CA LEU A 107 4.14 -30.99 17.00
C LEU A 107 2.63 -31.09 16.66
N PRO A 108 2.21 -30.89 15.40
CA PRO A 108 0.81 -31.10 15.00
C PRO A 108 0.34 -32.52 15.32
N ILE A 109 -0.88 -32.63 15.85
CA ILE A 109 -1.47 -33.89 16.35
C ILE A 109 -1.55 -34.96 15.25
N ASP A 110 -1.78 -34.54 13.99
CA ASP A 110 -1.82 -35.43 12.83
C ASP A 110 -0.47 -36.11 12.55
N LEU A 111 0.65 -35.41 12.82
CA LEU A 111 2.00 -35.94 12.65
C LEU A 111 2.37 -36.90 13.81
N MET A 112 1.91 -36.60 15.03
CA MET A 112 2.06 -37.46 16.21
C MET A 112 1.28 -38.78 16.07
N ARG A 113 0.08 -38.76 15.48
CA ARG A 113 -0.73 -39.97 15.27
C ARG A 113 -0.09 -40.94 14.26
N GLY A 114 0.67 -40.43 13.30
CA GLY A 114 1.40 -41.24 12.30
C GLY A 114 2.69 -41.88 12.80
N SER A 115 3.33 -41.33 13.84
CA SER A 115 4.57 -41.89 14.43
C SER A 115 4.29 -43.05 15.41
N ILE A 116 3.20 -42.97 16.17
CA ILE A 116 2.77 -44.02 17.12
C ILE A 116 2.42 -45.33 16.39
N GLY A 117 1.90 -45.26 15.17
CA GLY A 117 1.52 -46.43 14.36
C GLY A 117 2.68 -47.19 13.69
N LYS A 118 3.91 -46.67 13.72
CA LYS A 118 5.10 -47.31 13.09
C LYS A 118 6.05 -47.98 14.10
N SER A 119 5.77 -47.91 15.40
CA SER A 119 6.64 -48.47 16.45
C SER A 119 6.33 -49.94 16.82
N GLN A 120 5.45 -50.63 16.07
CA GLN A 120 5.22 -52.07 16.24
C GLN A 120 5.54 -52.82 14.94
N LYS A 121 6.82 -53.14 14.75
CA LYS A 121 7.29 -54.31 14.02
C LYS A 121 8.69 -54.66 14.49
#